data_AF-A0A6J4I232-F1
#
_entry.id   AF-A0A6J4I232-F1
#
_cell.length_a   1.000
_cell.length_b   1.000
_cell.length_c   1.000
_cell.angle_alpha   90.00
_cell.angle_beta   90.00
_cell.angle_gamma   90.00
#
_symmetry.space_group_name_H-M   'P 1'
#
loop_
_entity.id
_entity.type
_entity.pdbx_description
1 polymer ?
#
loop_
_entity_poly.entity_id
_entity_poly.type
_entity_poly.pdbx_seq_one_letter_code
_entity_poly.pdbx_strand_id
1 'polypeptide(L)'
;MKKNFIVTLLIIFVCTATGAFAQKKTKEEKVQEKEWKKKLKDLDPLQYKALLEERDGLKTELTDLNGKVVSLEADLNAKNSENEKLLAQLKSAEQKFVEEQKSNVTKGGGRVSANGVVFKVQIGAFRNKDLTKYFENNPNFSGDVDADGTKKYSLGYFGDYWEADNFKKYLREMGVKDAWLVAYKNGQRVEMKDVLEGIASAK
;
A
#
# COMPACT_ATOMS: atom_id res chain seq x y z
N MET A 1 83.29 10.57 17.85
CA MET A 1 83.56 10.02 16.50
C MET A 1 82.95 8.64 16.23
N LYS A 2 82.82 7.74 17.23
CA LYS A 2 82.29 6.37 17.03
C LYS A 2 80.79 6.29 16.64
N LYS A 3 79.95 7.22 17.12
CA LYS A 3 78.50 7.22 16.85
C LYS A 3 78.15 7.59 15.40
N ASN A 4 78.91 8.50 14.79
CA ASN A 4 78.68 8.92 13.41
C ASN A 4 79.18 7.87 12.40
N PHE A 5 80.22 7.11 12.75
CA PHE A 5 80.75 6.02 11.91
C PHE A 5 79.76 4.85 11.80
N ILE A 6 79.10 4.47 12.90
CA ILE A 6 78.08 3.42 12.95
C ILE A 6 76.85 3.81 12.11
N VAL A 7 76.47 5.09 12.13
CA VAL A 7 75.33 5.60 11.34
C VAL A 7 75.64 5.56 9.84
N THR A 8 76.85 5.95 9.42
CA THR A 8 77.25 5.81 8.00
C THR A 8 77.37 4.35 7.55
N LEU A 9 77.81 3.44 8.42
CA LEU A 9 77.95 2.02 8.09
C LEU A 9 76.57 1.33 7.95
N LEU A 10 75.59 1.75 8.75
CA LEU A 10 74.18 1.32 8.63
C LEU A 10 73.50 1.85 7.37
N ILE A 11 73.77 3.10 6.98
CA ILE A 11 73.18 3.69 5.76
C ILE A 11 73.73 3.01 4.49
N ILE A 12 75.01 2.62 4.49
CA ILE A 12 75.61 1.88 3.37
C ILE A 12 75.07 0.45 3.28
N PHE A 13 74.81 -0.21 4.42
CA PHE A 13 74.20 -1.55 4.45
C PHE A 13 72.73 -1.56 4.01
N VAL A 14 71.98 -0.48 4.28
CA VAL A 14 70.60 -0.31 3.81
C VAL A 14 70.53 0.00 2.31
N CYS A 15 71.56 0.64 1.73
CA CYS A 15 71.62 0.93 0.29
C CYS A 15 72.13 -0.23 -0.57
N THR A 16 72.81 -1.26 -0.02
CA THR A 16 73.21 -2.45 -0.78
C THR A 16 72.19 -3.58 -0.76
N ALA A 17 71.16 -3.52 0.10
CA ALA A 17 70.08 -4.50 0.16
C ALA A 17 68.94 -4.23 -0.84
N THR A 18 68.97 -3.14 -1.61
CA THR A 18 67.98 -2.80 -2.65
C THR A 18 68.47 -3.08 -4.07
N GLY A 19 69.53 -3.86 -4.22
CA GLY A 19 69.97 -4.41 -5.49
C GLY A 19 69.67 -5.91 -5.60
N ALA A 20 68.48 -6.25 -6.11
CA ALA A 20 68.10 -7.51 -6.76
C ALA A 20 66.69 -8.03 -6.37
N PHE A 21 65.65 -7.22 -6.52
CA PHE A 21 64.34 -7.78 -6.88
C PHE A 21 64.35 -8.17 -8.37
N ALA A 22 65.17 -9.16 -8.72
CA ALA A 22 64.94 -9.92 -9.93
C ALA A 22 63.78 -10.87 -9.63
N GLN A 23 62.54 -10.38 -9.72
CA GLN A 23 61.33 -11.20 -9.63
C GLN A 23 61.37 -12.22 -10.78
N LYS A 24 61.92 -13.40 -10.50
CA LYS A 24 62.00 -14.51 -11.44
C LYS A 24 60.56 -14.96 -11.67
N LYS A 25 59.95 -14.57 -12.80
CA LYS A 25 58.59 -14.99 -13.20
C LYS A 25 58.32 -16.44 -12.81
N THR A 26 57.18 -16.67 -12.15
CA THR A 26 56.74 -17.98 -11.67
C THR A 26 56.67 -18.95 -12.84
N LYS A 27 56.84 -20.27 -12.61
CA LYS A 27 56.81 -21.26 -13.71
C LYS A 27 55.52 -21.14 -14.55
N GLU A 28 54.38 -20.88 -13.91
CA GLU A 28 53.08 -20.66 -14.55
C GLU A 28 53.05 -19.40 -15.43
N GLU A 29 53.54 -18.25 -14.94
CA GLU A 29 53.63 -17.02 -15.73
C GLU A 29 54.51 -17.17 -16.97
N LYS A 30 55.57 -17.99 -16.90
CA LYS A 30 56.43 -18.29 -18.06
C LYS A 30 55.74 -19.20 -19.08
N VAL A 31 54.92 -20.15 -18.62
CA VAL A 31 54.12 -21.01 -19.52
C VAL A 31 53.06 -20.16 -20.20
N GLN A 32 52.35 -19.32 -19.45
CA GLN A 32 51.38 -18.39 -19.99
C GLN A 32 52.03 -17.42 -20.99
N GLU A 33 53.19 -16.83 -20.67
CA GLU A 33 53.87 -15.93 -21.60
C GLU A 33 54.29 -16.64 -22.90
N LYS A 34 54.70 -17.91 -22.85
CA LYS A 34 54.99 -18.71 -24.05
C LYS A 34 53.73 -19.00 -24.87
N GLU A 35 52.61 -19.30 -24.22
CA GLU A 35 51.32 -19.49 -24.88
C GLU A 35 50.81 -18.19 -25.51
N TRP A 36 50.87 -17.08 -24.79
CA TRP A 36 50.52 -15.76 -25.31
C TRP A 36 51.44 -15.33 -26.46
N LYS A 37 52.73 -15.66 -26.42
CA LYS A 37 53.66 -15.44 -27.54
C LYS A 37 53.34 -16.29 -28.77
N LYS A 38 52.88 -17.53 -28.59
CA LYS A 38 52.38 -18.34 -29.72
C LYS A 38 51.10 -17.73 -30.30
N LYS A 39 50.13 -17.43 -29.43
CA LYS A 39 48.88 -16.76 -29.82
C LYS A 39 49.12 -15.43 -30.54
N LEU A 40 50.12 -14.65 -30.13
CA LEU A 40 50.48 -13.39 -30.81
C LEU A 40 51.10 -13.60 -32.20
N LYS A 41 51.81 -14.72 -32.42
CA LYS A 41 52.42 -15.04 -33.72
C LYS A 41 51.38 -15.51 -34.73
N ASP A 42 50.37 -16.23 -34.25
CA ASP A 42 49.29 -16.77 -35.09
C ASP A 42 48.19 -15.71 -35.38
N LEU A 43 48.22 -14.56 -34.70
CA LEU A 43 47.21 -13.52 -34.79
C LEU A 43 47.65 -12.41 -35.76
N ASP A 44 46.86 -12.20 -36.83
CA ASP A 44 47.09 -11.12 -37.79
C ASP A 44 46.89 -9.74 -37.10
N PRO A 45 47.75 -8.73 -37.33
CA PRO A 45 47.56 -7.37 -36.81
C PRO A 45 46.16 -6.79 -37.00
N LEU A 46 45.47 -7.13 -38.10
CA LEU A 46 44.11 -6.67 -38.40
C LEU A 46 43.06 -7.35 -37.50
N GLN A 47 43.25 -8.64 -37.21
CA GLN A 47 42.42 -9.40 -36.27
C GLN A 47 42.63 -8.94 -34.83
N TYR A 48 43.88 -8.61 -34.46
CA TYR A 48 44.17 -8.05 -33.14
C TYR A 48 43.49 -6.70 -32.93
N LYS A 49 43.48 -5.82 -33.95
CA LYS A 49 42.76 -4.54 -33.90
C LYS A 49 41.25 -4.76 -33.71
N ALA A 50 40.64 -5.68 -34.46
CA ALA A 50 39.22 -6.00 -34.32
C ALA A 50 38.86 -6.49 -32.91
N LEU A 51 39.70 -7.35 -32.31
CA LEU A 51 39.52 -7.81 -30.92
C LEU A 51 39.64 -6.66 -29.90
N LEU A 52 40.53 -5.70 -30.13
CA LEU A 52 40.67 -4.54 -29.25
C LEU A 52 39.43 -3.65 -29.30
N GLU A 53 38.90 -3.40 -30.50
CA GLU A 53 37.67 -2.63 -30.72
C GLU A 53 36.46 -3.33 -30.11
N GLU A 54 36.33 -4.65 -30.27
CA GLU A 54 35.28 -5.46 -29.65
C GLU A 54 35.36 -5.41 -28.11
N ARG A 55 36.57 -5.58 -27.55
CA ARG A 55 36.80 -5.51 -26.09
C ARG A 55 36.52 -4.11 -25.54
N ASP A 56 36.83 -3.06 -26.28
CA ASP A 56 36.47 -1.69 -25.87
C ASP A 56 34.95 -1.47 -25.95
N GLY A 57 34.28 -1.99 -26.98
CA GLY A 57 32.82 -1.97 -27.11
C GLY A 57 32.11 -2.71 -25.98
N LEU A 58 32.53 -3.95 -25.68
CA LEU A 58 32.01 -4.75 -24.57
C LEU A 58 32.24 -4.06 -23.22
N LYS A 59 33.38 -3.38 -23.05
CA LYS A 59 33.67 -2.62 -21.83
C LYS A 59 32.71 -1.43 -21.67
N THR A 60 32.42 -0.71 -22.76
CA THR A 60 31.42 0.37 -22.76
C THR A 60 30.02 -0.16 -22.45
N GLU A 61 29.63 -1.29 -23.04
CA GLU A 61 28.34 -1.91 -22.76
C GLU A 61 28.23 -2.37 -21.30
N LEU A 62 29.30 -2.92 -20.74
CA LEU A 62 29.36 -3.29 -19.31
C LEU A 62 29.20 -2.07 -18.41
N THR A 63 29.84 -0.94 -18.74
CA THR A 63 29.70 0.29 -17.95
C THR A 63 28.28 0.85 -18.03
N ASP A 64 27.65 0.81 -19.20
CA ASP A 64 26.26 1.25 -19.39
C ASP A 64 25.29 0.34 -18.65
N LEU A 65 25.49 -0.98 -18.74
CA LEU A 65 24.64 -1.95 -18.06
C LEU A 65 24.76 -1.84 -16.54
N ASN A 66 25.97 -1.64 -16.02
CA ASN A 66 26.19 -1.40 -14.60
C ASN A 66 25.52 -0.09 -14.15
N GLY A 67 25.58 0.97 -14.97
CA GLY A 67 24.85 2.21 -14.73
C GLY A 67 23.33 1.98 -14.66
N LYS A 68 22.77 1.20 -15.59
CA LYS A 68 21.34 0.83 -15.59
C LYS A 68 20.95 0.05 -14.34
N VAL A 69 21.77 -0.93 -13.93
CA VAL A 69 21.52 -1.71 -12.70
C VAL A 69 21.45 -0.79 -11.49
N VAL A 70 22.41 0.13 -11.33
CA VAL A 70 22.41 1.10 -10.22
C VAL A 70 21.16 1.98 -10.24
N SER A 71 20.73 2.46 -11.41
CA SER A 71 19.50 3.25 -11.51
C SER A 71 18.24 2.45 -11.18
N LEU A 72 18.15 1.19 -11.62
CA LEU A 72 17.02 0.32 -11.34
C LEU A 72 16.94 -0.05 -9.86
N GLU A 73 18.09 -0.28 -9.22
CA GLU A 73 18.16 -0.50 -7.78
C GLU A 73 17.69 0.74 -7.00
N ALA A 74 18.08 1.95 -7.43
CA ALA A 74 17.61 3.19 -6.83
C ALA A 74 16.09 3.36 -6.96
N ASP A 75 15.53 3.12 -8.15
CA ASP A 75 14.09 3.19 -8.41
C ASP A 75 13.31 2.15 -7.59
N LEU A 76 13.84 0.92 -7.49
CA LEU A 76 13.22 -0.15 -6.72
C LEU A 76 13.19 0.17 -5.23
N ASN A 77 14.27 0.75 -4.70
CA ASN A 77 14.33 1.21 -3.31
C ASN A 77 13.36 2.38 -3.05
N ALA A 78 13.24 3.32 -3.99
CA ALA A 78 12.27 4.42 -3.89
C ALA A 78 10.83 3.88 -3.89
N LYS A 79 10.51 2.93 -4.78
CA LYS A 79 9.19 2.29 -4.85
C LYS A 79 8.88 1.44 -3.62
N ASN A 80 9.85 0.73 -3.06
CA ASN A 80 9.67 0.00 -1.81
C ASN A 80 9.35 0.96 -0.65
N SER A 81 10.04 2.09 -0.54
CA SER A 81 9.72 3.10 0.47
C SER A 81 8.33 3.72 0.28
N GLU A 82 7.92 3.95 -0.97
CA GLU A 82 6.57 4.42 -1.30
C GLU A 82 5.50 3.40 -0.90
N ASN A 83 5.71 2.12 -1.20
CA ASN A 83 4.82 1.02 -0.81
C ASN A 83 4.71 0.89 0.72
N GLU A 84 5.81 1.01 1.45
CA GLU A 84 5.78 1.01 2.93
C GLU A 84 4.95 2.17 3.49
N LYS A 85 5.09 3.37 2.91
CA LYS A 85 4.29 4.54 3.30
C LYS A 85 2.80 4.34 3.00
N LEU A 86 2.46 3.80 1.83
CA LEU A 86 1.09 3.50 1.45
C LEU A 86 0.48 2.42 2.35
N LEU A 87 1.22 1.37 2.68
CA LEU A 87 0.80 0.34 3.63
C LEU A 87 0.56 0.92 5.03
N ALA A 88 1.44 1.82 5.50
CA ALA A 88 1.24 2.49 6.78
C ALA A 88 -0.01 3.39 6.78
N GLN A 89 -0.25 4.11 5.68
CA GLN A 89 -1.45 4.93 5.50
C GLN A 89 -2.72 4.07 5.49
N LEU A 90 -2.74 2.99 4.70
CA LEU A 90 -3.85 2.04 4.64
C LEU A 90 -4.17 1.46 6.02
N LYS A 91 -3.15 0.97 6.75
CA LYS A 91 -3.33 0.45 8.10
C LYS A 91 -3.89 1.51 9.06
N SER A 92 -3.41 2.75 8.97
CA SER A 92 -3.93 3.84 9.81
C SER A 92 -5.36 4.24 9.45
N ALA A 93 -5.72 4.17 8.16
CA ALA A 93 -7.08 4.45 7.67
C ALA A 93 -8.05 3.34 8.06
N GLU A 94 -7.64 2.07 7.92
CA GLU A 94 -8.39 0.91 8.39
C GLU A 94 -8.59 0.95 9.89
N GLN A 95 -7.58 1.31 10.68
CA GLN A 95 -7.72 1.46 12.13
C GLN A 95 -8.68 2.59 12.49
N LYS A 96 -8.60 3.75 11.80
CA LYS A 96 -9.57 4.84 11.99
C LYS A 96 -10.98 4.42 11.61
N PHE A 97 -11.15 3.71 10.49
CA PHE A 97 -12.44 3.20 10.07
C PHE A 97 -12.98 2.15 11.03
N VAL A 98 -12.14 1.26 11.57
CA VAL A 98 -12.53 0.27 12.59
C VAL A 98 -12.83 0.94 13.92
N GLU A 99 -12.16 2.03 14.29
CA GLU A 99 -12.46 2.79 15.51
C GLU A 99 -13.77 3.59 15.36
N GLU A 100 -13.96 4.24 14.21
CA GLU A 100 -15.21 4.88 13.82
C GLU A 100 -16.34 3.84 13.77
N GLN A 101 -16.11 2.67 13.19
CA GLN A 101 -17.07 1.58 13.20
C GLN A 101 -17.26 0.96 14.57
N LYS A 102 -16.27 0.81 15.46
CA LYS A 102 -16.51 0.30 16.84
C LYS A 102 -17.29 1.28 17.70
N SER A 103 -17.08 2.59 17.48
CA SER A 103 -17.93 3.63 18.04
C SER A 103 -19.39 3.52 17.54
N ASN A 104 -19.58 2.93 16.35
CA ASN A 104 -20.88 2.77 15.71
C ASN A 104 -21.53 1.37 15.85
N VAL A 105 -20.74 0.29 15.93
CA VAL A 105 -21.13 -1.13 15.81
C VAL A 105 -21.39 -1.78 17.18
N THR A 106 -21.00 -1.16 18.29
CA THR A 106 -21.51 -1.56 19.62
C THR A 106 -23.00 -1.23 19.83
N LYS A 107 -23.71 -0.78 18.80
CA LYS A 107 -25.18 -0.68 18.84
C LYS A 107 -25.82 -1.23 17.57
N GLY A 108 -25.59 -2.52 17.32
CA GLY A 108 -26.49 -3.38 16.52
C GLY A 108 -27.85 -3.65 17.16
N GLY A 109 -28.28 -2.78 18.09
CA GLY A 109 -29.62 -2.71 18.64
C GLY A 109 -29.95 -1.24 18.85
N GLY A 110 -30.91 -0.73 18.06
CA GLY A 110 -31.56 0.58 18.20
C GLY A 110 -30.70 1.72 18.76
N ARG A 111 -29.87 2.38 17.93
CA ARG A 111 -29.39 3.73 18.29
C ARG A 111 -30.56 4.68 18.16
N VAL A 112 -31.22 4.98 19.27
CA VAL A 112 -31.97 6.23 19.38
C VAL A 112 -30.94 7.36 19.28
N SER A 113 -31.14 8.30 18.35
CA SER A 113 -30.34 9.52 18.25
C SER A 113 -30.28 10.21 19.62
N ALA A 114 -29.24 11.00 19.89
CA ALA A 114 -29.14 11.77 21.15
C ALA A 114 -30.40 12.58 21.48
N ASN A 115 -31.19 12.92 20.45
CA ASN A 115 -32.43 13.69 20.52
C ASN A 115 -33.71 12.83 20.61
N GLY A 116 -33.62 11.53 20.83
CA GLY A 116 -34.79 10.65 20.93
C GLY A 116 -35.39 10.21 19.58
N VAL A 117 -34.69 10.48 18.47
CA VAL A 117 -35.18 10.22 17.10
C VAL A 117 -34.56 8.94 16.53
N VAL A 118 -35.37 8.13 15.87
CA VAL A 118 -34.97 6.94 15.14
C VAL A 118 -35.43 7.07 13.70
N PHE A 119 -34.50 6.90 12.76
CA PHE A 119 -34.78 6.84 11.35
C PHE A 119 -34.97 5.39 10.91
N LYS A 120 -35.98 5.12 10.09
CA LYS A 120 -36.22 3.83 9.46
C LYS A 120 -36.35 4.01 7.96
N VAL A 121 -35.95 3.03 7.16
CA VAL A 121 -36.19 3.08 5.70
C VAL A 121 -37.41 2.22 5.37
N GLN A 122 -38.49 2.86 4.96
CA GLN A 122 -39.70 2.17 4.54
C GLN A 122 -39.51 1.65 3.11
N ILE A 123 -39.70 0.35 2.91
CA ILE A 123 -39.50 -0.33 1.62
C ILE A 123 -40.80 -0.60 0.86
N GLY A 124 -41.95 -0.43 1.53
CA GLY A 124 -43.25 -0.58 0.88
C GLY A 124 -44.43 -0.44 1.82
N ALA A 125 -45.61 -0.34 1.23
CA ALA A 125 -46.90 -0.40 1.91
C ALA A 125 -47.81 -1.34 1.12
N PHE A 126 -48.27 -2.42 1.74
CA PHE A 126 -49.09 -3.44 1.10
C PHE A 126 -50.38 -3.66 1.89
N ARG A 127 -51.51 -3.84 1.18
CA ARG A 127 -52.81 -4.15 1.79
C ARG A 127 -53.06 -5.66 1.91
N ASN A 128 -52.56 -6.44 0.93
CA ASN A 128 -52.88 -7.86 0.79
C ASN A 128 -51.67 -8.80 1.00
N LYS A 129 -50.50 -8.25 1.39
CA LYS A 129 -49.32 -9.07 1.68
C LYS A 129 -49.00 -8.99 3.16
N ASP A 130 -48.79 -10.16 3.77
CA ASP A 130 -48.34 -10.25 5.14
C ASP A 130 -46.90 -10.77 5.22
N LEU A 131 -45.98 -9.89 5.59
CA LEU A 131 -44.57 -10.19 5.79
C LEU A 131 -44.18 -10.30 7.28
N THR A 132 -45.16 -10.29 8.19
CA THR A 132 -44.92 -10.40 9.65
C THR A 132 -44.10 -11.63 10.03
N LYS A 133 -44.28 -12.75 9.31
CA LYS A 133 -43.49 -13.98 9.50
C LYS A 133 -41.97 -13.81 9.35
N TYR A 134 -41.52 -12.72 8.72
CA TYR A 134 -40.09 -12.44 8.54
C TYR A 134 -39.51 -11.57 9.65
N PHE A 135 -40.34 -11.02 10.55
CA PHE A 135 -39.88 -10.16 11.64
C PHE A 135 -39.10 -10.94 12.69
N GLU A 136 -39.52 -12.17 13.01
CA GLU A 136 -38.86 -13.00 14.03
C GLU A 136 -37.42 -13.36 13.66
N ASN A 137 -37.18 -13.62 12.37
CA ASN A 137 -35.86 -14.00 11.86
C ASN A 137 -34.99 -12.80 11.44
N ASN A 138 -35.56 -11.60 11.40
CA ASN A 138 -34.85 -10.39 10.93
C ASN A 138 -35.13 -9.24 11.89
N PRO A 139 -34.28 -9.02 12.92
CA PRO A 139 -34.50 -7.95 13.90
C PRO A 139 -34.49 -6.54 13.28
N ASN A 140 -33.89 -6.38 12.10
CA ASN A 140 -33.86 -5.13 11.35
C ASN A 140 -35.09 -4.93 10.46
N PHE A 141 -36.02 -5.90 10.38
CA PHE A 141 -37.21 -5.81 9.56
C PHE A 141 -38.45 -5.70 10.45
N SER A 142 -39.27 -4.68 10.19
CA SER A 142 -40.47 -4.39 10.99
C SER A 142 -41.59 -3.88 10.11
N GLY A 143 -42.79 -3.81 10.67
CA GLY A 143 -43.90 -3.15 10.00
C GLY A 143 -44.98 -2.66 10.96
N ASP A 144 -45.65 -1.61 10.51
CA ASP A 144 -46.74 -0.94 11.21
C ASP A 144 -48.03 -1.12 10.40
N VAL A 145 -49.17 -1.15 11.09
CA VAL A 145 -50.49 -1.23 10.45
C VAL A 145 -51.22 0.09 10.64
N ASP A 146 -51.61 0.73 9.54
CA ASP A 146 -52.45 1.91 9.59
C ASP A 146 -53.90 1.56 9.94
N ALA A 147 -54.67 2.56 10.41
CA ALA A 147 -56.10 2.44 10.70
C ALA A 147 -56.92 1.92 9.50
N ASP A 148 -56.47 2.19 8.27
CA ASP A 148 -57.12 1.74 7.04
C ASP A 148 -56.78 0.28 6.65
N GLY A 149 -56.02 -0.43 7.49
CA GLY A 149 -55.60 -1.81 7.28
C GLY A 149 -54.38 -1.98 6.35
N THR A 150 -53.71 -0.88 5.97
CA THR A 150 -52.50 -0.93 5.14
C THR A 150 -51.28 -1.28 5.99
N LYS A 151 -50.52 -2.31 5.60
CA LYS A 151 -49.30 -2.75 6.29
C LYS A 151 -48.07 -2.09 5.68
N LYS A 152 -47.37 -1.27 6.45
CA LYS A 152 -46.13 -0.57 6.08
C LYS A 152 -44.94 -1.39 6.53
N TYR A 153 -43.99 -1.63 5.65
CA TYR A 153 -42.79 -2.40 5.98
C TYR A 153 -41.55 -1.53 5.94
N SER A 154 -40.77 -1.58 7.02
CA SER A 154 -39.55 -0.83 7.19
C SER A 154 -38.37 -1.74 7.47
N LEU A 155 -37.21 -1.36 6.95
CA LEU A 155 -35.96 -2.08 7.05
C LEU A 155 -34.87 -1.14 7.60
N GLY A 156 -34.19 -1.61 8.63
CA GLY A 156 -33.14 -0.89 9.34
C GLY A 156 -33.68 0.13 10.34
N TYR A 157 -32.89 0.35 11.38
CA TYR A 157 -33.08 1.40 12.39
C TYR A 157 -31.76 2.16 12.52
N PHE A 158 -31.81 3.47 12.35
CA PHE A 158 -30.64 4.33 12.29
C PHE A 158 -30.82 5.49 13.27
N GLY A 159 -29.77 5.79 14.02
CA GLY A 159 -29.74 6.96 14.90
C GLY A 159 -29.30 8.24 14.19
N ASP A 160 -28.75 8.09 12.99
CA ASP A 160 -28.25 9.18 12.16
C ASP A 160 -28.98 9.24 10.81
N TYR A 161 -29.22 10.46 10.33
CA TYR A 161 -29.93 10.70 9.08
C TYR A 161 -29.12 10.24 7.85
N TRP A 162 -27.80 10.49 7.83
CA TRP A 162 -26.95 10.19 6.69
C TRP A 162 -26.76 8.68 6.50
N GLU A 163 -26.63 7.94 7.59
CA GLU A 163 -26.61 6.47 7.54
C GLU A 163 -27.87 5.92 6.89
N ALA A 164 -29.03 6.45 7.29
CA ALA A 164 -30.31 6.01 6.79
C ALA A 164 -30.54 6.42 5.32
N ASP A 165 -30.06 7.61 4.92
CA ASP A 165 -30.09 8.08 3.53
C ASP A 165 -29.21 7.23 2.61
N ASN A 166 -28.01 6.86 3.07
CA ASN A 166 -27.12 5.95 2.34
C ASN A 166 -27.73 4.55 2.20
N PHE A 167 -28.30 4.01 3.28
CA PHE A 167 -28.98 2.72 3.22
C PHE A 167 -30.17 2.72 2.24
N LYS A 168 -30.96 3.81 2.23
CA LYS A 168 -32.03 4.00 1.23
C LYS A 168 -31.48 4.01 -0.20
N LYS A 169 -30.34 4.66 -0.47
CA LYS A 169 -29.71 4.68 -1.81
C LYS A 169 -29.33 3.27 -2.24
N TYR A 170 -28.65 2.51 -1.38
CA TYR A 170 -28.29 1.12 -1.68
C TYR A 170 -29.52 0.24 -1.96
N LEU A 171 -30.60 0.41 -1.18
CA LEU A 171 -31.85 -0.32 -1.43
C LEU A 171 -32.45 0.00 -2.80
N ARG A 172 -32.41 1.27 -3.23
CA ARG A 172 -32.89 1.67 -4.56
C ARG A 172 -32.05 1.10 -5.68
N GLU A 173 -30.72 1.09 -5.52
CA GLU A 173 -29.79 0.46 -6.46
C GLU A 173 -30.05 -1.05 -6.60
N MET A 174 -30.37 -1.72 -5.49
CA MET A 174 -30.76 -3.14 -5.49
C MET A 174 -32.16 -3.41 -6.02
N GLY A 175 -32.92 -2.38 -6.44
CA GLY A 175 -34.22 -2.53 -7.09
C GLY A 175 -35.44 -2.16 -6.23
N VAL A 176 -35.25 -1.75 -4.97
CA VAL A 176 -36.34 -1.24 -4.11
C VAL A 176 -36.57 0.24 -4.40
N LYS A 177 -37.14 0.54 -5.58
CA LYS A 177 -37.27 1.90 -6.12
C LYS A 177 -38.07 2.83 -5.22
N ASP A 178 -39.09 2.29 -4.56
CA ASP A 178 -39.98 3.04 -3.66
C ASP A 178 -39.47 3.07 -2.22
N ALA A 179 -38.18 2.84 -1.97
CA ALA A 179 -37.64 3.02 -0.62
C ALA A 179 -37.64 4.52 -0.23
N TRP A 180 -38.24 4.88 0.90
CA TRP A 180 -38.19 6.23 1.44
C TRP A 180 -37.82 6.25 2.93
N LEU A 181 -37.34 7.39 3.39
CA LEU A 181 -36.90 7.57 4.77
C LEU A 181 -38.05 8.07 5.64
N VAL A 182 -38.22 7.49 6.82
CA VAL A 182 -39.20 7.92 7.83
C VAL A 182 -38.51 8.16 9.16
N ALA A 183 -38.95 9.17 9.90
CA ALA A 183 -38.42 9.50 11.23
C ALA A 183 -39.48 9.23 12.30
N TYR A 184 -39.04 8.69 13.43
CA TYR A 184 -39.85 8.44 14.61
C TYR A 184 -39.21 9.11 15.81
N LYS A 185 -39.99 9.85 16.60
CA LYS A 185 -39.55 10.42 17.88
C LYS A 185 -40.41 9.81 18.97
N ASN A 186 -39.79 9.18 19.97
CA ASN A 186 -40.51 8.49 21.07
C ASN A 186 -41.59 7.50 20.57
N GLY A 187 -41.32 6.81 19.47
CA GLY A 187 -42.26 5.84 18.88
C GLY A 187 -43.39 6.45 18.03
N GLN A 188 -43.50 7.78 17.95
CA GLN A 188 -44.45 8.46 17.08
C GLN A 188 -43.77 8.92 15.79
N ARG A 189 -44.46 8.73 14.66
CA ARG A 189 -43.97 9.22 13.36
C ARG A 189 -44.00 10.74 13.35
N VAL A 190 -42.90 11.35 12.93
CA VAL A 190 -42.73 12.80 12.82
C VAL A 190 -42.33 13.16 11.39
N GLU A 191 -42.62 14.39 10.98
CA GLU A 191 -42.18 14.86 9.66
C GLU A 191 -40.67 15.01 9.63
N MET A 192 -40.07 14.61 8.49
CA MET A 192 -38.61 14.66 8.32
C MET A 192 -38.07 16.08 8.44
N LYS A 193 -38.85 17.07 7.98
CA LYS A 193 -38.47 18.48 8.01
C LYS A 193 -38.29 18.98 9.44
N ASP A 194 -39.27 18.74 10.31
CA ASP A 194 -39.25 19.13 11.71
C ASP A 194 -38.08 18.51 12.49
N VAL A 195 -37.73 17.27 12.15
CA VAL A 195 -36.59 16.57 12.73
C VAL A 195 -35.27 17.19 12.32
N LEU A 196 -35.09 17.50 11.04
CA LEU A 196 -33.86 18.09 10.52
C LEU A 196 -33.64 19.50 11.07
N GLU A 197 -34.70 20.30 11.21
CA GLU A 197 -34.64 21.63 11.84
C GLU A 197 -34.26 21.53 13.32
N GLY A 198 -34.87 20.60 14.07
CA GLY A 198 -34.57 20.39 15.49
C GLY A 198 -33.15 19.87 15.77
N ILE A 199 -32.54 19.14 14.83
CA ILE A 199 -31.13 18.70 14.94
C ILE A 199 -30.18 19.88 14.65
N ALA A 200 -30.52 20.77 13.71
CA ALA A 200 -29.71 21.93 13.38
C ALA A 200 -29.72 23.01 14.47
N SER A 201 -30.82 23.16 15.21
CA SER A 201 -30.95 24.14 16.31
C SER A 201 -30.34 23.70 17.65
N ALA A 202 -30.03 22.41 17.81
CA ALA A 202 -29.49 21.85 19.06
C ALA A 202 -27.96 21.81 19.10
N LYS A 203 -27.28 22.40 18.11
CA LYS A 203 -25.82 22.48 17.98
C LYS A 203 -25.34 23.89 18.29
#